data_AF-A0A6G8RRR9-F1
#
_entry.id   AF-A0A6G8RRR9-F1
#
_cell.length_a   1.000
_cell.length_b   1.000
_cell.length_c   1.000
_cell.angle_alpha   90.00
_cell.angle_beta   90.00
_cell.angle_gamma   90.00
#
_symmetry.space_group_name_H-M   'P 1'
#
loop_
_entity.id
_entity.type
_entity.pdbx_description
1 polymer ?
#
loop_
_entity_poly.entity_id
_entity_poly.type
_entity_poly.pdbx_seq_one_letter_code
_entity_poly.pdbx_strand_id
1 'polypeptide(L)'
;MDAHLLVKIVHMSSASLLILAIVIGVYALFVGTQGDQPNPKTRKFFVGLQHFSYLLIILTGITLLFMNHFEVKPWFYAKVVLFLVVISSLLKAFKKDTNILLTQRRAGMVIGIVALAALLSLVMIKPVFG
;
A
#
# COMPACT_ATOMS: atom_id res chain seq x y z
N MET A 1 -4.73 -28.10 2.21
CA MET A 1 -4.77 -26.80 2.91
C MET A 1 -6.13 -26.18 2.63
N ASP A 2 -6.80 -25.65 3.64
CA ASP A 2 -8.08 -24.94 3.48
C ASP A 2 -7.89 -23.76 2.49
N ALA A 3 -8.82 -23.61 1.55
CA ALA A 3 -8.83 -22.51 0.58
C ALA A 3 -8.83 -21.15 1.29
N HIS A 4 -9.58 -21.01 2.39
CA HIS A 4 -9.64 -19.78 3.17
C HIS A 4 -8.26 -19.42 3.74
N LEU A 5 -7.56 -20.41 4.29
CA LEU A 5 -6.21 -20.24 4.81
C LEU A 5 -5.22 -19.86 3.70
N LEU A 6 -5.33 -20.49 2.53
CA LEU A 6 -4.47 -20.17 1.38
C LEU A 6 -4.64 -18.72 0.94
N VAL A 7 -5.87 -18.25 0.74
CA VAL A 7 -6.14 -16.86 0.32
C VAL A 7 -5.61 -15.88 1.37
N LYS A 8 -5.79 -16.18 2.66
CA LYS A 8 -5.26 -15.37 3.76
C LYS A 8 -3.74 -15.29 3.72
N ILE A 9 -3.02 -16.39 3.48
CA ILE A 9 -1.56 -16.39 3.35
C ILE A 9 -1.14 -15.49 2.18
N VAL A 10 -1.77 -15.63 1.02
CA VAL A 10 -1.46 -14.80 -0.16
C VAL A 10 -1.72 -13.31 0.14
N HIS A 11 -2.83 -12.98 0.80
CA HIS A 11 -3.16 -11.60 1.18
C HIS A 11 -2.10 -10.99 2.10
N MET A 12 -1.68 -11.71 3.15
CA MET A 12 -0.67 -11.25 4.10
C MET A 12 0.71 -11.12 3.44
N SER A 13 1.09 -12.08 2.59
CA SER A 13 2.33 -12.00 1.81
C SER A 13 2.32 -10.81 0.84
N SER A 14 1.17 -10.50 0.25
CA SER A 14 1.02 -9.34 -0.64
C SER A 14 1.16 -8.00 0.11
N ALA A 15 0.68 -7.94 1.36
CA ALA A 15 0.93 -6.80 2.23
C ALA A 15 2.43 -6.63 2.54
N SER A 16 3.17 -7.73 2.76
CA SER A 16 4.63 -7.70 2.91
C SER A 16 5.34 -7.21 1.65
N LEU A 17 4.89 -7.62 0.45
CA LEU A 17 5.42 -7.10 -0.81
C LEU A 17 5.18 -5.59 -0.97
N LEU A 18 4.01 -5.09 -0.55
CA LEU A 18 3.73 -3.66 -0.54
C LEU A 18 4.66 -2.90 0.42
N ILE A 19 4.90 -3.43 1.62
CA ILE A 19 5.84 -2.84 2.58
C ILE A 19 7.24 -2.77 1.96
N LEU A 20 7.71 -3.84 1.33
CA LEU A 20 8.99 -3.87 0.64
C LEU A 20 9.06 -2.82 -0.49
N ALA A 21 8.01 -2.69 -1.29
CA ALA A 21 7.93 -1.68 -2.35
C ALA A 21 8.03 -0.25 -1.79
N ILE A 22 7.41 0.01 -0.63
CA ILE A 22 7.47 1.31 0.06
C ILE A 22 8.88 1.57 0.58
N VAL A 23 9.55 0.60 1.21
CA VAL A 23 10.93 0.74 1.68
C VAL A 23 11.88 1.08 0.53
N ILE A 24 11.78 0.36 -0.59
CA ILE A 24 12.55 0.66 -1.81
C ILE A 24 12.22 2.07 -2.32
N GLY A 25 10.94 2.44 -2.29
CA GLY A 25 10.47 3.77 -2.68
C GLY A 25 11.04 4.89 -1.81
N VAL A 26 11.24 4.66 -0.50
CA VAL A 26 11.87 5.63 0.40
C VAL A 26 13.29 5.88 -0.08
N TYR A 27 14.06 4.82 -0.29
CA TYR A 27 15.42 4.94 -0.81
C TYR A 27 15.44 5.72 -2.14
N ALA A 28 14.52 5.45 -3.06
CA ALA A 28 14.44 6.12 -4.35
C ALA A 28 14.15 7.63 -4.28
N LEU A 29 13.41 8.11 -3.27
CA LEU A 29 13.03 9.53 -3.11
C LEU A 29 13.94 10.32 -2.16
N PHE A 30 14.60 9.66 -1.23
CA PHE A 30 15.42 10.31 -0.21
C PHE A 30 16.92 10.18 -0.47
N VAL A 31 17.36 9.17 -1.23
CA VAL A 31 18.78 8.93 -1.54
C VAL A 31 19.03 8.88 -3.05
N GLY A 32 18.23 8.12 -3.79
CA GLY A 32 18.47 7.77 -5.20
C GLY A 32 17.89 8.73 -6.25
N THR A 33 17.79 10.03 -5.96
CA THR A 33 17.18 11.01 -6.87
C THR A 33 18.14 11.50 -7.96
N GLN A 34 17.61 11.74 -9.16
CA GLN A 34 18.30 12.36 -10.30
C GLN A 34 17.40 13.48 -10.85
N GLY A 35 17.77 14.75 -10.65
CA GLY A 35 17.00 15.90 -11.14
C GLY A 35 15.56 15.95 -10.61
N ASP A 36 15.39 15.98 -9.29
CA ASP A 36 14.10 15.98 -8.57
C ASP A 36 13.17 14.79 -8.87
N GLN A 37 13.66 13.79 -9.60
CA GLN A 37 12.95 12.56 -9.94
C GLN A 37 13.63 11.36 -9.27
N PRO A 38 12.86 10.31 -8.89
CA PRO A 38 13.46 9.03 -8.54
C PRO A 38 14.16 8.43 -9.76
N ASN A 39 15.28 7.72 -9.55
CA ASN A 39 16.03 7.03 -10.61
C ASN A 39 15.07 6.26 -11.56
N PRO A 40 15.09 6.53 -12.87
CA PRO A 40 14.13 5.96 -13.82
C PRO A 40 14.09 4.42 -13.88
N LYS A 41 15.23 3.75 -13.67
CA LYS A 41 15.31 2.28 -13.68
C LYS A 41 14.68 1.70 -12.42
N THR A 42 15.12 2.18 -11.26
CA THR A 42 14.56 1.80 -9.95
C THR A 42 13.07 2.11 -9.90
N ARG A 43 12.64 3.22 -10.52
CA ARG A 43 11.25 3.63 -10.63
C ARG A 43 10.34 2.62 -11.29
N LYS A 44 10.72 2.14 -12.48
CA LYS A 44 9.87 1.17 -13.19
C LYS A 44 9.68 -0.11 -12.38
N PHE A 45 10.76 -0.61 -11.79
CA PHE A 45 10.72 -1.84 -11.00
C PHE A 45 9.82 -1.70 -9.77
N PHE A 46 10.05 -0.70 -8.91
CA PHE A 46 9.26 -0.57 -7.68
C PHE A 46 7.80 -0.23 -7.98
N VAL A 47 7.51 0.60 -8.99
CA VAL A 47 6.11 0.93 -9.37
C VAL A 47 5.39 -0.35 -9.82
N GLY A 48 6.07 -1.22 -10.56
CA GLY A 48 5.54 -2.53 -10.94
C GLY A 48 5.24 -3.40 -9.73
N LEU A 49 6.19 -3.54 -8.80
CA LEU A 49 6.02 -4.32 -7.57
C LEU A 49 4.86 -3.78 -6.71
N GLN A 50 4.74 -2.45 -6.63
CA GLN A 50 3.68 -1.77 -5.90
C GLN A 50 2.30 -2.05 -6.50
N HIS A 51 2.13 -1.90 -7.82
CA HIS A 51 0.87 -2.20 -8.50
C HIS A 51 0.50 -3.68 -8.43
N PHE A 52 1.49 -4.57 -8.55
CA PHE A 52 1.28 -6.00 -8.39
C PHE A 52 0.80 -6.34 -6.97
N SER A 53 1.41 -5.74 -5.95
CA SER A 53 0.98 -5.90 -4.56
C SER A 53 -0.45 -5.41 -4.34
N TYR A 54 -0.82 -4.26 -4.91
CA TYR A 54 -2.20 -3.75 -4.83
C TYR A 54 -3.20 -4.68 -5.48
N LEU A 55 -2.89 -5.18 -6.68
CA LEU A 55 -3.76 -6.12 -7.38
C LEU A 55 -4.03 -7.36 -6.52
N LEU A 56 -2.97 -7.96 -5.96
CA LEU A 56 -3.12 -9.13 -5.10
C LEU A 56 -3.93 -8.82 -3.83
N ILE A 57 -3.65 -7.70 -3.15
CA ILE A 57 -4.38 -7.28 -1.94
C ILE A 57 -5.87 -7.08 -2.24
N ILE A 58 -6.21 -6.42 -3.36
CA ILE A 58 -7.59 -6.16 -3.76
C ILE A 58 -8.29 -7.48 -4.10
N LEU A 59 -7.70 -8.30 -4.97
CA LEU A 59 -8.32 -9.56 -5.40
C LEU A 59 -8.53 -10.51 -4.21
N THR A 60 -7.49 -10.76 -3.42
CA THR A 60 -7.59 -11.63 -2.25
C THR A 60 -8.49 -11.04 -1.16
N GLY A 61 -8.52 -9.72 -1.00
CA GLY A 61 -9.42 -9.04 -0.07
C GLY A 61 -10.89 -9.23 -0.45
N ILE A 62 -11.23 -9.07 -1.73
CA ILE A 62 -12.58 -9.33 -2.25
C ILE A 62 -12.95 -10.81 -2.09
N THR A 63 -12.02 -11.73 -2.37
CA THR A 63 -12.25 -13.16 -2.17
C THR A 63 -12.51 -13.47 -0.69
N LEU A 64 -11.73 -12.92 0.24
CA LEU A 64 -11.96 -13.11 1.68
C LEU A 64 -13.30 -12.53 2.14
N LEU A 65 -13.74 -11.40 1.59
CA LEU A 65 -15.08 -10.87 1.86
C LEU A 65 -16.17 -11.81 1.37
N PHE A 66 -16.05 -12.33 0.16
CA PHE A 66 -17.00 -13.28 -0.40
C PHE A 66 -17.09 -14.55 0.45
N MET A 67 -15.95 -15.09 0.87
CA MET A 67 -15.88 -16.25 1.77
C MET A 67 -16.43 -15.97 3.17
N ASN A 68 -16.46 -14.69 3.58
CA ASN A 68 -17.05 -14.25 4.84
C ASN A 68 -18.48 -13.71 4.66
N HIS A 69 -19.17 -14.05 3.58
CA HIS A 69 -20.55 -13.63 3.28
C HIS A 69 -20.77 -12.11 3.33
N PHE A 70 -19.72 -11.34 3.04
CA PHE A 70 -19.71 -9.87 3.14
C PHE A 70 -20.06 -9.30 4.53
N GLU A 71 -19.97 -10.13 5.57
CA GLU A 71 -20.11 -9.66 6.95
C GLU A 71 -18.85 -8.88 7.33
N VAL A 72 -19.01 -7.59 7.61
CA VAL A 72 -17.88 -6.72 7.94
C VAL A 72 -18.12 -5.96 9.24
N LYS A 73 -17.05 -5.76 10.00
CA LYS A 73 -17.04 -4.91 11.19
C LYS A 73 -16.63 -3.48 10.83
N PRO A 74 -17.00 -2.45 11.60
CA PRO A 74 -16.69 -1.05 11.28
C PRO A 74 -15.21 -0.77 10.95
N TRP A 75 -14.29 -1.41 11.67
CA TRP A 75 -12.84 -1.28 11.42
C TRP A 75 -12.41 -1.71 10.00
N PHE A 76 -13.20 -2.53 9.30
CA PHE A 76 -12.91 -2.94 7.93
C PHE A 76 -12.99 -1.74 6.97
N TYR A 77 -14.01 -0.90 7.10
CA TYR A 77 -14.16 0.30 6.28
C TYR A 77 -12.99 1.26 6.48
N ALA A 78 -12.51 1.41 7.72
CA ALA A 78 -11.32 2.21 8.01
C ALA A 78 -10.07 1.66 7.28
N LYS A 79 -9.90 0.34 7.20
CA LYS A 79 -8.80 -0.25 6.40
C LYS A 79 -8.93 0.07 4.92
N VAL A 80 -10.13 0.00 4.36
CA VAL A 80 -10.36 0.35 2.94
C VAL A 80 -9.98 1.80 2.69
N VAL A 81 -10.45 2.73 3.53
CA VAL A 81 -10.11 4.15 3.42
C VAL A 81 -8.61 4.39 3.53
N LEU A 82 -7.95 3.83 4.54
CA LEU A 82 -6.50 3.96 4.71
C LEU A 82 -5.73 3.35 3.54
N PHE A 83 -6.19 2.23 2.99
CA PHE A 83 -5.59 1.61 1.81
C PHE A 83 -5.71 2.52 0.57
N LEU A 84 -6.85 3.18 0.38
CA LEU A 84 -7.02 4.19 -0.67
C LEU A 84 -6.09 5.39 -0.47
N VAL A 85 -5.86 5.82 0.78
CA VAL A 85 -4.89 6.88 1.10
C VAL A 85 -3.46 6.44 0.75
N VAL A 86 -3.07 5.19 1.07
CA VAL A 86 -1.78 4.61 0.67
C VAL A 86 -1.62 4.64 -0.85
N ILE A 87 -2.64 4.19 -1.61
CA ILE A 87 -2.59 4.21 -3.08
C ILE A 87 -2.45 5.64 -3.62
N SER A 88 -3.34 6.55 -3.19
CA SER A 88 -3.38 7.95 -3.65
C SER A 88 -2.06 8.68 -3.40
N SER A 89 -1.52 8.55 -2.19
CA SER A 89 -0.29 9.22 -1.77
C SER A 89 0.93 8.73 -2.54
N LEU A 90 1.06 7.41 -2.76
CA LEU A 90 2.17 6.81 -3.50
C LEU A 90 2.06 7.05 -5.01
N LEU A 91 0.83 7.07 -5.57
CA LEU A 91 0.62 7.52 -6.95
C LEU A 91 1.15 8.94 -7.15
N LYS A 92 0.87 9.85 -6.21
CA LYS A 92 1.37 11.24 -6.27
C LYS A 92 2.88 11.32 -6.08
N ALA A 93 3.45 10.54 -5.16
CA ALA A 93 4.89 10.51 -4.89
C ALA A 93 5.71 10.11 -6.14
N PHE A 94 5.17 9.20 -6.95
CA PHE A 94 5.88 8.61 -8.09
C PHE A 94 5.31 8.97 -9.47
N LYS A 95 4.33 9.88 -9.53
CA LYS A 95 3.77 10.41 -10.78
C LYS A 95 4.89 10.95 -11.67
N LYS A 96 4.88 10.57 -12.95
CA LYS A 96 5.77 11.13 -13.97
C LYS A 96 5.27 12.53 -14.36
N ASP A 97 5.69 13.52 -13.59
CA ASP A 97 5.26 14.91 -13.74
C ASP A 97 6.42 15.82 -13.32
N THR A 98 6.93 16.61 -14.26
CA THR A 98 8.08 17.50 -14.02
C THR A 98 7.72 18.72 -13.19
N ASN A 99 6.43 19.02 -13.01
CA ASN A 99 5.95 20.16 -12.23
C ASN A 99 5.85 19.85 -10.73
N ILE A 100 6.01 18.58 -10.33
CA ILE A 100 5.94 18.18 -8.91
C ILE A 100 7.34 18.27 -8.30
N LEU A 101 7.48 19.16 -7.34
CA LEU A 101 8.70 19.36 -6.56
C LEU A 101 9.08 18.09 -5.79
N LEU A 102 10.37 17.85 -5.61
CA LEU A 102 10.87 16.71 -4.83
C LEU A 102 10.32 16.70 -3.38
N THR A 103 10.15 17.88 -2.78
CA THR A 103 9.55 18.03 -1.44
C THR A 103 8.10 17.55 -1.40
N GLN A 104 7.30 17.85 -2.42
CA GLN A 104 5.92 17.37 -2.54
C GLN A 104 5.86 15.84 -2.73
N ARG A 105 6.83 15.27 -3.47
CA ARG A 105 6.94 13.81 -3.63
C ARG A 105 7.24 13.12 -2.30
N ARG A 106 8.21 13.66 -1.55
CA ARG A 106 8.57 13.18 -0.21
C ARG A 106 7.40 13.31 0.77
N ALA A 107 6.65 14.42 0.72
CA ALA A 107 5.43 14.56 1.51
C ALA A 107 4.39 13.48 1.18
N GLY A 108 4.17 13.20 -0.11
CA GLY A 108 3.32 12.08 -0.55
C GLY A 108 3.80 10.74 0.02
N MET A 109 5.11 10.50 0.01
CA MET A 109 5.67 9.28 0.61
C MET A 109 5.43 9.19 2.12
N VAL A 110 5.66 10.28 2.87
CA VAL A 110 5.42 10.32 4.32
C VAL A 110 3.94 10.06 4.65
N ILE A 111 3.01 10.66 3.91
CA ILE A 111 1.57 10.41 4.08
C ILE A 111 1.26 8.92 3.86
N GLY A 112 1.84 8.30 2.82
CA GLY A 112 1.67 6.87 2.56
C GLY A 112 2.18 6.00 3.69
N ILE A 113 3.34 6.34 4.28
CA ILE A 113 3.92 5.61 5.42
C ILE A 113 3.02 5.73 6.65
N VAL A 114 2.53 6.93 6.97
CA VAL A 114 1.64 7.14 8.13
C VAL A 114 0.32 6.38 7.94
N ALA A 115 -0.26 6.43 6.74
CA ALA A 115 -1.49 5.70 6.42
C ALA A 115 -1.28 4.17 6.52
N LEU A 116 -0.13 3.66 6.05
CA LEU A 116 0.22 2.25 6.18
C LEU A 116 0.39 1.85 7.65
N ALA A 117 1.08 2.66 8.45
CA ALA A 117 1.25 2.40 9.88
C ALA A 117 -0.11 2.32 10.60
N ALA A 118 -1.00 3.28 10.34
CA ALA A 118 -2.37 3.27 10.86
C ALA A 118 -3.17 2.03 10.39
N LEU A 119 -3.00 1.61 9.13
CA LEU A 119 -3.64 0.41 8.58
C LEU A 119 -3.16 -0.84 9.30
N LEU A 120 -1.86 -0.97 9.54
CA LEU A 120 -1.27 -2.09 10.29
C LEU A 120 -1.75 -2.10 11.75
N SER A 121 -1.83 -0.94 12.41
CA SER A 121 -2.41 -0.82 13.75
C SER A 121 -3.87 -1.32 13.78
N LEU A 122 -4.68 -0.98 12.77
CA LEU A 122 -6.05 -1.47 12.63
C LEU A 122 -6.15 -3.00 12.42
N VAL A 123 -5.17 -3.59 11.73
CA VAL A 123 -5.07 -5.06 11.59
C VAL A 123 -4.80 -5.73 12.93
N MET A 124 -4.02 -5.10 13.81
CA MET A 124 -3.66 -5.66 15.13
C MET A 124 -4.75 -5.43 16.18
N ILE A 125 -5.26 -4.19 16.31
CA ILE A 125 -6.14 -3.79 17.41
C ILE A 125 -7.58 -4.28 17.19
N LYS A 126 -8.11 -4.18 15.94
CA LYS A 126 -9.48 -4.54 15.58
C LYS A 126 -10.53 -4.06 16.61
N PRO A 127 -10.64 -2.74 16.84
CA PRO A 127 -11.48 -2.21 17.92
C PRO A 127 -12.95 -2.62 17.76
N VAL A 128 -13.58 -2.97 18.87
CA VAL A 128 -15.03 -3.24 18.95
C VAL A 128 -15.68 -2.04 19.60
N PHE A 129 -16.60 -1.41 18.88
CA PHE A 129 -17.45 -0.36 19.43
C PHE A 129 -18.71 -1.05 19.97
N GLY A 130 -18.95 -0.91 21.28
CA GLY A 130 -20.11 -1.46 21.98
C GLY A 130 -21.36 -0.61 21.78
#